data_AF-A0A959Q7T2-F1
#
_entry.id   AF-A0A959Q7T2-F1
#
_cell.length_a   1.000
_cell.length_b   1.000
_cell.length_c   1.000
_cell.angle_alpha   90.00
_cell.angle_beta   90.00
_cell.angle_gamma   90.00
#
_symmetry.space_group_name_H-M   'P 1'
#
loop_
_entity.id
_entity.type
_entity.pdbx_description
1 polymer ?
#
loop_
_entity_poly.entity_id
_entity_poly.type
_entity_poly.pdbx_seq_one_letter_code
_entity_poly.pdbx_strand_id
1 'polypeptide(L)'
;MKYPRLIVVLCWVLCSNLLGQSSAFLGQTVSVDYTEILLADAIEDLGRRYHILFSYSSNQLPANQRVTLYLREAPLAEALDLLLAETKLVYALIGNQVVLKADPNKPERGFGQLSSRESLPPLDRSRRELKNPVVSETAGRRPSKEEYPPDRSLTDLFGPPETIQPSEAVRAKEVSSLEKREFRGGRDVTLLFLDSMNVGKEPDVSVAQVSILPFLGTNFTRSAQTTNHFSFNLFMGTNGGVDGLEVGGLFNTITGDVRGTQLAGLGNVVAGNVKGSQLAGLFNVNGGHTAGLQAAGLFNYTTRAQAAQLAG
;
A
#
# COMPACT_ATOMS: atom_id res chain seq x y z
N MET A 1 40.38 5.52 -20.55
CA MET A 1 38.92 5.29 -20.50
C MET A 1 38.21 6.60 -20.87
N LYS A 2 37.57 6.69 -22.04
CA LYS A 2 37.19 7.98 -22.68
C LYS A 2 35.68 8.15 -22.99
N TYR A 3 34.74 7.57 -22.22
CA TYR A 3 33.30 7.74 -22.49
C TYR A 3 32.35 7.97 -21.29
N PRO A 4 32.72 8.71 -20.22
CA PRO A 4 31.77 8.98 -19.13
C PRO A 4 30.61 9.92 -19.57
N ARG A 5 30.83 10.77 -20.58
CA ARG A 5 29.81 11.74 -21.05
C ARG A 5 28.75 11.12 -21.96
N LEU A 6 29.09 10.05 -22.70
CA LEU A 6 28.14 9.40 -23.61
C LEU A 6 27.09 8.59 -22.85
N ILE A 7 27.48 7.97 -21.73
CA ILE A 7 26.58 7.19 -20.86
C ILE A 7 25.59 8.11 -20.14
N VAL A 8 26.01 9.29 -19.68
CA VAL A 8 25.11 10.25 -19.01
C VAL A 8 24.07 10.81 -19.98
N VAL A 9 24.45 11.10 -21.22
CA VAL A 9 23.49 11.58 -22.24
C VAL A 9 22.53 10.47 -22.67
N LEU A 10 23.02 9.23 -22.81
CA LEU A 10 22.16 8.07 -23.12
C LEU A 10 21.18 7.79 -21.97
N CYS A 11 21.62 7.92 -20.71
CA CYS A 11 20.78 7.76 -19.52
C CYS A 11 19.76 8.90 -19.40
N TRP A 12 20.12 10.13 -19.79
CA TRP A 12 19.20 11.26 -19.80
C TRP A 12 18.14 11.14 -20.91
N VAL A 13 18.51 10.62 -22.09
CA VAL A 13 17.60 10.36 -23.22
C VAL A 13 16.69 9.15 -22.97
N LEU A 14 17.18 8.10 -22.28
CA LEU A 14 16.33 6.99 -21.84
C LEU A 14 15.36 7.41 -20.71
N CYS A 15 15.79 8.25 -19.77
CA CYS A 15 14.93 8.73 -18.68
C CYS A 15 13.85 9.72 -19.14
N SER A 16 14.13 10.58 -20.12
CA SER A 16 13.14 11.56 -20.60
C SER A 16 11.94 10.93 -21.32
N ASN A 17 12.13 9.77 -21.95
CA ASN A 17 11.03 9.03 -22.58
C ASN A 17 10.19 8.22 -21.59
N LEU A 18 10.72 7.89 -20.41
CA LEU A 18 10.02 7.08 -19.40
C LEU A 18 9.15 7.93 -18.47
N LEU A 19 9.42 9.23 -18.35
CA LEU A 19 8.63 10.19 -17.56
C LEU A 19 7.42 10.77 -18.33
N GLY A 20 7.28 10.49 -19.63
CA GLY A 20 6.25 11.08 -20.49
C GLY A 20 4.91 10.33 -20.59
N GLN A 21 4.80 9.13 -20.02
CA GLN A 21 3.59 8.29 -20.20
C GLN A 21 2.56 8.41 -19.05
N SER A 22 2.98 8.81 -17.85
CA SER A 22 2.09 8.83 -16.67
C SER A 22 1.10 10.01 -16.66
N SER A 23 1.49 11.14 -17.25
CA SER A 23 0.70 12.38 -17.28
C SER A 23 -0.44 12.35 -18.31
N ALA A 24 -0.36 11.49 -19.33
CA ALA A 24 -1.42 11.34 -20.34
C ALA A 24 -2.63 10.54 -19.80
N PHE A 25 -2.41 9.62 -18.86
CA PHE A 25 -3.45 8.72 -18.34
C PHE A 25 -4.42 9.43 -17.38
N LEU A 26 -3.92 10.26 -16.45
CA LEU A 26 -4.79 11.09 -15.58
C LEU A 26 -5.47 12.25 -16.33
N GLY A 27 -4.91 12.65 -17.47
CA GLY A 27 -5.48 13.68 -18.35
C GLY A 27 -6.60 13.16 -19.25
N GLN A 28 -6.94 11.87 -19.21
CA GLN A 28 -8.08 11.33 -19.94
C GLN A 28 -9.37 11.99 -19.44
N THR A 29 -10.17 12.50 -20.37
CA THR A 29 -11.45 13.13 -20.05
C THR A 29 -12.52 12.07 -19.79
N VAL A 30 -13.28 12.26 -18.72
CA VAL A 30 -14.36 11.40 -18.29
C VAL A 30 -15.63 12.22 -18.07
N SER A 31 -16.76 11.62 -18.45
CA SER A 31 -18.10 12.13 -18.23
C SER A 31 -18.91 11.07 -17.49
N VAL A 32 -19.39 11.43 -16.30
CA VAL A 32 -20.17 10.54 -15.42
C VAL A 32 -21.28 11.32 -14.74
N ASP A 33 -22.42 10.67 -14.59
CA ASP A 33 -23.60 11.19 -13.90
C ASP A 33 -24.05 10.08 -12.93
N TYR A 34 -23.57 10.19 -11.70
CA TYR A 34 -23.80 9.24 -10.63
C TYR A 34 -24.71 9.88 -9.59
N THR A 35 -25.85 9.25 -9.30
CA THR A 35 -26.80 9.71 -8.30
C THR A 35 -27.07 8.60 -7.29
N GLU A 36 -26.60 8.78 -6.06
CA GLU A 36 -26.78 7.84 -4.93
C GLU A 36 -26.37 6.39 -5.20
N ILE A 37 -25.39 6.16 -6.07
CA ILE A 37 -24.89 4.81 -6.39
C ILE A 37 -23.84 4.36 -5.38
N LEU A 38 -23.59 3.05 -5.29
CA LEU A 38 -22.53 2.53 -4.43
C LEU A 38 -21.15 2.91 -4.99
N LEU A 39 -20.23 3.26 -4.10
CA LEU A 39 -18.85 3.60 -4.45
C LEU A 39 -18.17 2.47 -5.25
N ALA A 40 -18.44 1.21 -4.89
CA ALA A 40 -17.93 0.06 -5.63
C ALA A 40 -18.43 0.03 -7.07
N ASP A 41 -19.73 0.26 -7.28
CA ASP A 41 -20.35 0.29 -8.61
C ASP A 41 -19.81 1.46 -9.45
N ALA A 42 -19.56 2.61 -8.82
CA ALA A 42 -18.99 3.78 -9.47
C ALA A 42 -17.55 3.51 -9.96
N ILE A 43 -16.72 2.87 -9.13
CA ILE A 43 -15.34 2.50 -9.48
C ILE A 43 -15.34 1.42 -10.58
N GLU A 44 -16.24 0.45 -10.50
CA GLU A 44 -16.37 -0.60 -11.51
C GLU A 44 -16.85 -0.04 -12.85
N ASP A 45 -17.84 0.87 -12.86
CA ASP A 45 -18.32 1.52 -14.08
C ASP A 45 -17.22 2.39 -14.73
N LEU A 46 -16.48 3.18 -13.94
CA LEU A 46 -15.31 3.91 -14.44
C LEU A 46 -14.27 2.96 -15.05
N GLY A 47 -13.99 1.84 -14.38
CA GLY A 47 -13.03 0.84 -14.84
C GLY A 47 -13.42 0.23 -16.17
N ARG A 48 -14.68 -0.19 -16.30
CA ARG A 48 -15.19 -0.81 -17.53
C ARG A 48 -15.33 0.18 -18.68
N ARG A 49 -15.87 1.38 -18.41
CA ARG A 49 -16.19 2.39 -19.44
C ARG A 49 -14.96 3.04 -20.04
N TYR A 50 -13.94 3.28 -19.23
CA TYR A 50 -12.72 3.97 -19.65
C TYR A 50 -11.50 3.06 -19.74
N HIS A 51 -11.70 1.74 -19.60
CA HIS A 51 -10.64 0.72 -19.60
C HIS A 51 -9.54 0.98 -18.56
N ILE A 52 -9.95 1.45 -17.38
CA ILE A 52 -9.06 1.74 -16.25
C ILE A 52 -8.97 0.50 -15.38
N LEU A 53 -7.74 0.05 -15.10
CA LEU A 53 -7.50 -1.03 -14.16
C LEU A 53 -7.47 -0.46 -12.75
N PHE A 54 -8.48 -0.78 -11.94
CA PHE A 54 -8.50 -0.45 -10.51
C PHE A 54 -7.98 -1.61 -9.68
N SER A 55 -7.07 -1.31 -8.75
CA SER A 55 -6.56 -2.27 -7.77
C SER A 55 -6.81 -1.73 -6.36
N TYR A 56 -7.52 -2.50 -5.53
CA TYR A 56 -7.87 -2.11 -4.17
C TYR A 56 -8.08 -3.34 -3.28
N SER A 57 -7.94 -3.16 -1.96
CA SER A 57 -8.31 -4.19 -0.99
C SER A 57 -9.80 -4.09 -0.68
N SER A 58 -10.54 -5.20 -0.85
CA SER A 58 -11.98 -5.28 -0.60
C SER A 58 -12.38 -4.89 0.83
N ASN A 59 -11.47 -5.02 1.80
CA ASN A 59 -11.70 -4.67 3.19
C ASN A 59 -11.49 -3.18 3.49
N GLN A 60 -10.89 -2.44 2.57
CA GLN A 60 -10.54 -1.02 2.74
C GLN A 60 -11.40 -0.10 1.88
N LEU A 61 -12.04 -0.64 0.84
CA LEU A 61 -13.03 0.08 0.05
C LEU A 61 -14.37 0.07 0.81
N PRO A 62 -14.95 1.23 1.18
CA PRO A 62 -16.28 1.28 1.77
C PRO A 62 -17.32 1.02 0.67
N ALA A 63 -17.46 -0.24 0.27
CA ALA A 63 -18.24 -0.65 -0.90
C ALA A 63 -19.71 -0.23 -0.81
N ASN A 64 -20.25 -0.13 0.40
CA ASN A 64 -21.65 0.24 0.65
C ASN A 64 -21.88 1.76 0.78
N GLN A 65 -20.84 2.58 0.70
CA GLN A 65 -20.97 4.03 0.75
C GLN A 65 -21.63 4.52 -0.53
N ARG A 66 -22.65 5.37 -0.39
CA ARG A 66 -23.32 6.01 -1.54
C ARG A 66 -22.58 7.28 -1.93
N VAL A 67 -22.43 7.50 -3.23
CA VAL A 67 -21.78 8.68 -3.80
C VAL A 67 -22.64 9.31 -4.89
N THR A 68 -22.57 10.63 -5.00
CA THR A 68 -23.22 11.42 -6.04
C THR A 68 -22.16 12.28 -6.71
N LEU A 69 -22.03 12.19 -8.03
CA LEU A 69 -21.00 12.85 -8.81
C LEU A 69 -21.54 13.25 -10.19
N TYR A 70 -21.45 14.53 -10.52
CA TYR A 70 -21.84 15.05 -11.82
C TYR A 70 -20.62 15.68 -12.49
N LEU A 71 -20.07 15.00 -13.50
CA LEU A 71 -18.90 15.47 -14.23
C LEU A 71 -19.12 15.36 -15.73
N ARG A 72 -18.72 16.42 -16.44
CA ARG A 72 -18.75 16.50 -17.90
C ARG A 72 -17.38 16.92 -18.38
N GLU A 73 -16.75 16.08 -19.20
CA GLU A 73 -15.47 16.36 -19.86
C GLU A 73 -14.34 16.75 -18.87
N ALA A 74 -14.37 16.18 -17.67
CA ALA A 74 -13.39 16.46 -16.62
C ALA A 74 -12.23 15.46 -16.69
N PRO A 75 -11.00 15.82 -16.28
CA PRO A 75 -9.90 14.86 -16.18
C PRO A 75 -10.21 13.76 -15.16
N LEU A 76 -9.77 12.53 -15.43
CA LEU A 76 -9.95 11.39 -14.54
C LEU A 76 -9.46 11.66 -13.11
N ALA A 77 -8.37 12.41 -12.94
CA ALA A 77 -7.87 12.81 -11.64
C ALA A 77 -8.93 13.54 -10.80
N GLU A 78 -9.67 14.46 -11.41
CA GLU A 78 -10.72 15.23 -10.74
C GLU A 78 -11.91 14.35 -10.38
N ALA A 79 -12.28 13.41 -11.27
CA ALA A 79 -13.30 12.41 -10.95
C ALA A 79 -12.93 11.56 -9.73
N LEU A 80 -11.68 11.12 -9.63
CA LEU A 80 -11.19 10.35 -8.49
C LEU A 80 -11.09 11.19 -7.21
N ASP A 81 -10.63 12.44 -7.32
CA ASP A 81 -10.55 13.36 -6.18
C ASP A 81 -11.93 13.60 -5.55
N LEU A 82 -12.95 13.83 -6.38
CA LEU A 82 -14.32 14.07 -5.94
C LEU A 82 -15.00 12.80 -5.41
N LEU A 83 -14.84 11.69 -6.12
CA LEU A 83 -15.44 10.40 -5.75
C LEU A 83 -14.89 9.85 -4.43
N LEU A 84 -13.62 10.13 -4.13
CA LEU A 84 -12.95 9.69 -2.91
C LEU A 84 -12.93 10.76 -1.82
N ALA A 85 -13.46 11.97 -2.03
CA ALA A 85 -13.34 13.11 -1.11
C ALA A 85 -13.80 12.80 0.31
N GLU A 86 -14.95 12.12 0.44
CA GLU A 86 -15.56 11.70 1.71
C GLU A 86 -15.05 10.35 2.24
N THR A 87 -14.02 9.80 1.60
CA THR A 87 -13.40 8.56 2.03
C THR A 87 -12.01 8.83 2.54
N LYS A 88 -11.52 7.94 3.41
CA LYS A 88 -10.12 7.89 3.81
C LYS A 88 -9.22 7.29 2.72
N LEU A 89 -9.68 7.20 1.48
CA LEU A 89 -8.91 6.62 0.38
C LEU A 89 -8.14 7.70 -0.38
N VAL A 90 -6.91 7.35 -0.72
CA VAL A 90 -6.08 8.05 -1.70
C VAL A 90 -5.82 7.13 -2.88
N TYR A 91 -5.60 7.70 -4.06
CA TYR A 91 -5.19 6.93 -5.23
C TYR A 91 -3.74 7.22 -5.60
N ALA A 92 -3.08 6.21 -6.16
CA ALA A 92 -1.78 6.34 -6.78
C ALA A 92 -1.80 5.69 -8.16
N LEU A 93 -1.18 6.34 -9.13
CA LEU A 93 -0.90 5.72 -10.41
C LEU A 93 0.32 4.82 -10.30
N ILE A 94 0.17 3.56 -10.71
CA ILE A 94 1.30 2.64 -10.83
C ILE A 94 1.23 2.03 -12.22
N GLY A 95 2.03 2.52 -13.18
CA GLY A 95 1.90 2.12 -14.58
C GLY A 95 0.57 2.58 -15.17
N ASN A 96 -0.22 1.65 -15.74
CA ASN A 96 -1.52 1.92 -16.36
C ASN A 96 -2.72 1.51 -15.48
N GLN A 97 -2.51 1.46 -14.16
CA GLN A 97 -3.55 1.11 -13.19
C GLN A 97 -3.63 2.15 -12.07
N VAL A 98 -4.84 2.35 -11.58
CA VAL A 98 -5.15 3.19 -10.43
C VAL A 98 -5.23 2.30 -9.20
N VAL A 99 -4.34 2.55 -8.23
CA VAL A 99 -4.32 1.80 -6.96
C VAL A 99 -4.96 2.64 -5.87
N LEU A 100 -6.02 2.14 -5.24
CA LEU A 100 -6.68 2.79 -4.11
C LEU A 100 -6.11 2.25 -2.80
N LYS A 101 -5.74 3.16 -1.90
CA LYS A 101 -5.16 2.84 -0.59
C LYS A 101 -5.82 3.67 0.50
N ALA A 102 -6.01 3.09 1.68
CA ALA A 102 -6.48 3.83 2.84
C ALA A 102 -5.34 4.69 3.43
N ASP A 103 -5.63 5.97 3.67
CA ASP A 103 -4.81 6.91 4.43
C ASP A 103 -5.66 7.45 5.59
N PRO A 104 -5.41 6.99 6.83
CA PRO A 104 -6.17 7.43 8.01
C PRO A 104 -5.94 8.91 8.36
N ASN A 105 -4.89 9.54 7.82
CA ASN A 105 -4.57 10.94 8.07
C ASN A 105 -5.18 11.89 7.02
N LYS A 106 -5.90 11.36 6.03
CA LYS A 106 -6.58 12.19 5.04
C LYS A 106 -7.69 13.01 5.73
N PRO A 107 -7.66 14.34 5.66
CA PRO A 107 -8.74 15.16 6.19
C PRO A 107 -10.01 14.86 5.39
N GLU A 108 -11.08 14.47 6.06
CA GLU A 108 -12.40 14.27 5.45
C GLU A 108 -12.87 15.62 4.89
N ARG A 109 -12.81 15.77 3.56
CA ARG A 109 -13.30 16.98 2.89
C ARG A 109 -14.74 16.74 2.48
N GLY A 110 -15.69 17.30 3.22
CA GLY A 110 -17.11 17.27 2.83
C GLY A 110 -17.33 17.99 1.50
N PHE A 111 -18.30 17.52 0.71
CA PHE A 111 -18.66 18.07 -0.61
C PHE A 111 -18.87 19.61 -0.64
N GLY A 112 -19.19 20.22 0.50
CA GLY A 112 -19.39 21.66 0.64
C GLY A 112 -18.15 22.54 0.41
N GLN A 113 -16.92 22.01 0.48
CA GLN A 113 -15.69 22.80 0.25
C GLN A 113 -15.09 22.66 -1.16
N LEU A 114 -15.49 21.65 -1.94
CA LEU A 114 -15.04 21.45 -3.33
C LEU A 114 -15.99 22.09 -4.35
N SER A 115 -17.21 22.44 -3.93
CA SER A 115 -18.21 23.16 -4.74
C SER A 115 -17.85 24.62 -5.04
N SER A 116 -16.78 25.15 -4.43
CA SER A 116 -16.45 26.58 -4.48
C SER A 116 -15.66 27.01 -5.72
N ARG A 117 -15.41 26.12 -6.70
CA ARG A 117 -14.63 26.48 -7.89
C ARG A 117 -15.33 26.50 -9.24
N GLU A 118 -16.57 26.06 -9.36
CA GLU A 118 -17.38 26.35 -10.55
C GLU A 118 -18.87 26.04 -10.31
N SER A 119 -19.55 26.92 -9.58
CA SER A 119 -21.01 26.97 -9.68
C SER A 119 -21.36 27.53 -11.07
N LEU A 120 -21.73 26.65 -12.00
CA LEU A 120 -22.45 27.05 -13.21
C LEU A 120 -23.54 28.07 -12.84
N PRO A 121 -23.69 29.20 -13.56
CA PRO A 121 -24.77 30.13 -13.30
C PRO A 121 -26.11 29.38 -13.40
N PRO A 122 -27.08 29.67 -12.50
CA PRO A 122 -28.39 29.03 -12.56
C PRO A 122 -28.99 29.22 -13.95
N LEU A 123 -29.45 28.14 -14.57
CA LEU A 123 -30.34 28.22 -15.72
C LEU A 123 -31.53 29.09 -15.31
N ASP A 124 -31.65 30.27 -15.92
CA ASP A 124 -32.74 31.21 -15.68
C ASP A 124 -34.08 30.55 -16.06
N ARG A 125 -34.74 29.97 -15.05
CA ARG A 125 -36.09 29.41 -15.14
C ARG A 125 -37.16 30.43 -14.76
N SER A 126 -36.85 31.72 -14.78
CA SER A 126 -37.73 32.80 -14.32
C SER A 126 -38.48 33.47 -15.48
N ARG A 127 -39.03 32.68 -16.40
CA ARG A 127 -40.10 33.16 -17.29
C ARG A 127 -41.12 32.07 -17.58
N ARG A 128 -41.95 31.77 -16.58
CA ARG A 128 -43.38 31.46 -16.74
C ARG A 128 -44.05 31.47 -15.38
N GLU A 129 -44.85 32.50 -15.18
CA GLU A 129 -45.82 32.66 -14.11
C GLU A 129 -46.76 31.43 -14.01
N LEU A 130 -47.25 31.12 -12.80
CA LEU A 130 -48.69 31.22 -12.52
C LEU A 130 -48.98 31.22 -11.00
N LYS A 131 -49.48 32.38 -10.56
CA LYS A 131 -50.39 32.70 -9.45
C LYS A 131 -50.92 31.56 -8.53
N ASN A 132 -50.57 31.68 -7.25
CA ASN A 132 -51.34 31.56 -5.99
C ASN A 132 -52.88 31.28 -6.07
N PRO A 133 -53.49 30.60 -5.07
CA PRO A 133 -53.77 31.26 -3.78
C PRO A 133 -53.71 30.43 -2.47
N VAL A 134 -53.64 31.23 -1.40
CA VAL A 134 -53.66 30.98 0.06
C VAL A 134 -54.95 30.31 0.56
N VAL A 135 -54.85 29.36 1.51
CA VAL A 135 -55.86 29.10 2.58
C VAL A 135 -55.17 28.60 3.86
N SER A 136 -55.78 28.94 5.00
CA SER A 136 -55.32 29.03 6.39
C SER A 136 -55.25 27.75 7.25
N GLU A 137 -54.53 27.90 8.37
CA GLU A 137 -54.63 27.28 9.71
C GLU A 137 -55.70 26.21 9.99
N THR A 138 -55.28 25.13 10.67
CA THR A 138 -55.94 24.67 11.91
C THR A 138 -55.01 23.81 12.78
N ALA A 139 -55.08 24.07 14.08
CA ALA A 139 -54.34 23.41 15.15
C ALA A 139 -54.84 21.98 15.46
N GLY A 140 -53.97 21.13 16.02
CA GLY A 140 -54.41 19.95 16.74
C GLY A 140 -53.38 18.85 17.02
N ARG A 141 -53.01 18.72 18.30
CA ARG A 141 -52.47 17.54 19.02
C ARG A 141 -50.99 17.14 18.89
N ARG A 142 -50.26 17.41 19.99
CA ARG A 142 -49.07 16.69 20.46
C ARG A 142 -49.44 15.29 20.97
N PRO A 143 -48.61 14.26 20.78
CA PRO A 143 -48.51 13.14 21.70
C PRO A 143 -47.51 13.43 22.82
N SER A 144 -47.74 12.74 23.92
CA SER A 144 -47.21 12.88 25.27
C SER A 144 -45.75 12.47 25.45
N LYS A 145 -45.17 13.01 26.53
CA LYS A 145 -43.85 12.74 27.08
C LYS A 145 -43.63 11.25 27.33
N GLU A 146 -42.50 10.74 26.88
CA GLU A 146 -41.93 9.47 27.34
C GLU A 146 -41.00 9.79 28.52
N GLU A 147 -41.27 9.17 29.65
CA GLU A 147 -40.69 9.46 30.95
C GLU A 147 -39.37 8.71 31.12
N TYR A 148 -38.28 9.43 31.39
CA TYR A 148 -36.96 8.85 31.63
C TYR A 148 -36.89 8.30 33.05
N PRO A 149 -36.42 7.06 33.29
CA PRO A 149 -36.26 6.53 34.63
C PRO A 149 -35.14 7.26 35.39
N PRO A 150 -35.17 7.29 36.73
CA PRO A 150 -34.26 8.09 37.51
C PRO A 150 -32.83 7.54 37.47
N ASP A 151 -31.91 8.50 37.54
CA ASP A 151 -30.47 8.46 37.79
C ASP A 151 -29.92 7.12 38.32
N ARG A 152 -29.11 6.44 37.49
CA ARG A 152 -28.20 5.39 37.97
C ARG A 152 -26.87 6.06 38.34
N SER A 153 -26.43 5.85 39.56
CA SER A 153 -25.13 6.32 40.03
C SER A 153 -24.00 5.81 39.11
N LEU A 154 -23.01 6.66 38.83
CA LEU A 154 -21.84 6.36 37.99
C LEU A 154 -20.98 5.17 38.49
N THR A 155 -21.29 4.64 39.67
CA THR A 155 -20.63 3.48 40.28
C THR A 155 -21.23 2.12 39.85
N ASP A 156 -22.38 2.10 39.17
CA ASP A 156 -23.02 0.85 38.72
C ASP A 156 -22.68 0.46 37.26
N LEU A 157 -21.98 1.32 36.52
CA LEU A 157 -21.58 1.10 35.11
C LEU A 157 -20.19 0.45 34.96
N PHE A 158 -19.43 0.37 36.04
CA PHE A 158 -18.15 -0.33 36.09
C PHE A 158 -18.29 -1.45 37.11
N GLY A 159 -18.25 -2.70 36.66
CA GLY A 159 -18.10 -3.85 37.55
C GLY A 159 -16.83 -3.70 38.41
N PRO A 160 -16.66 -4.52 39.47
CA PRO A 160 -15.43 -4.51 40.25
C PRO A 160 -14.23 -4.67 39.31
N PRO A 161 -13.09 -3.99 39.58
CA PRO A 161 -11.94 -4.01 38.68
C PRO A 161 -11.56 -5.45 38.39
N GLU A 162 -11.67 -5.82 37.12
CA GLU A 162 -11.34 -7.14 36.64
C GLU A 162 -9.87 -7.40 37.01
N THR A 163 -9.64 -8.50 37.72
CA THR A 163 -8.31 -8.85 38.20
C THR A 163 -7.44 -9.08 36.95
N ILE A 164 -6.43 -8.24 36.76
CA ILE A 164 -5.51 -8.32 35.61
C ILE A 164 -5.04 -9.78 35.46
N GLN A 165 -5.45 -10.43 34.38
CA GLN A 165 -5.01 -11.78 34.09
C GLN A 165 -3.48 -11.77 33.86
N PRO A 166 -2.75 -12.84 34.24
CA PRO A 166 -1.28 -12.87 34.18
C PRO A 166 -0.65 -12.62 32.80
N SER A 167 -1.43 -12.60 31.72
CA SER A 167 -0.96 -12.43 30.33
C SER A 167 -0.47 -11.02 30.00
N GLU A 168 -1.03 -9.97 30.59
CA GLU A 168 -0.61 -8.58 30.30
C GLU A 168 0.65 -8.18 31.09
N ALA A 169 0.81 -8.73 32.30
CA ALA A 169 2.04 -8.56 33.09
C ALA A 169 3.24 -9.30 32.47
N VAL A 170 3.01 -10.40 31.75
CA VAL A 170 4.04 -11.08 30.95
C VAL A 170 4.46 -10.23 29.76
N ARG A 171 3.50 -9.58 29.08
CA ARG A 171 3.76 -8.68 27.94
C ARG A 171 4.61 -7.46 28.34
N ALA A 172 4.33 -6.85 29.50
CA ALA A 172 5.14 -5.73 30.02
C ALA A 172 6.56 -6.13 30.44
N LYS A 173 6.74 -7.38 30.90
CA LYS A 173 8.08 -7.95 31.16
C LYS A 173 8.83 -8.27 29.87
N GLU A 174 8.14 -8.73 28.83
CA GLU A 174 8.72 -8.98 27.50
C GLU A 174 9.18 -7.67 26.84
N VAL A 175 8.36 -6.61 26.93
CA VAL A 175 8.69 -5.29 26.36
C VAL A 175 9.88 -4.63 27.07
N SER A 176 10.02 -4.75 28.39
CA SER A 176 11.20 -4.22 29.10
C SER A 176 12.48 -5.05 28.87
N SER A 177 12.36 -6.32 28.44
CA SER A 177 13.49 -7.15 28.02
C SER A 177 13.97 -6.89 26.58
N LEU A 178 13.20 -6.14 25.79
CA LEU A 178 13.57 -5.74 24.42
C LEU A 178 14.48 -4.49 24.41
N GLU A 179 14.40 -3.64 25.43
CA GLU A 179 15.18 -2.38 25.51
C GLU A 179 16.66 -2.61 25.90
N LYS A 180 17.04 -3.84 26.27
CA LYS A 180 18.42 -4.24 26.61
C LYS A 180 19.01 -5.27 25.63
N ARG A 181 18.66 -5.19 24.35
CA ARG A 181 19.38 -5.97 23.32
C ARG A 181 20.60 -5.20 22.86
N GLU A 182 21.76 -5.66 23.31
CA GLU A 182 23.08 -5.22 22.85
C GLU A 182 23.16 -5.41 21.33
N PHE A 183 23.48 -4.34 20.59
CA PHE A 183 23.52 -4.29 19.13
C PHE A 183 24.57 -5.28 18.59
N ARG A 184 24.13 -6.47 18.17
CA ARG A 184 24.94 -7.55 17.58
C ARG A 184 24.92 -7.46 16.05
N GLY A 185 25.31 -6.30 15.51
CA GLY A 185 25.67 -6.11 14.11
C GLY A 185 24.61 -6.58 13.09
N GLY A 186 25.04 -7.27 12.02
CA GLY A 186 24.19 -7.52 10.84
C GLY A 186 22.95 -8.40 11.07
N ARG A 187 22.86 -9.15 12.18
CA ARG A 187 21.61 -9.83 12.57
C ARG A 187 20.53 -8.83 12.97
N ASP A 188 20.90 -7.75 13.65
CA ASP A 188 19.94 -6.72 14.06
C ASP A 188 19.54 -5.85 12.88
N VAL A 189 20.45 -5.56 11.93
CA VAL A 189 20.10 -4.87 10.67
C VAL A 189 19.11 -5.68 9.85
N THR A 190 19.33 -6.99 9.76
CA THR A 190 18.42 -7.90 9.04
C THR A 190 17.07 -7.98 9.74
N LEU A 191 17.06 -8.13 11.07
CA LEU A 191 15.82 -8.18 11.84
C LEU A 191 15.06 -6.86 11.82
N LEU A 192 15.72 -5.70 11.86
CA LEU A 192 15.08 -4.39 11.70
C LEU A 192 14.38 -4.27 10.35
N PHE A 193 15.03 -4.75 9.29
CA PHE A 193 14.43 -4.74 7.96
C PHE A 193 13.23 -5.69 7.88
N LEU A 194 13.32 -6.88 8.48
CA LEU A 194 12.24 -7.86 8.48
C LEU A 194 11.08 -7.48 9.40
N ASP A 195 11.33 -6.86 10.56
CA ASP A 195 10.29 -6.45 11.51
C ASP A 195 9.41 -5.34 10.93
N SER A 196 9.97 -4.53 10.02
CA SER A 196 9.18 -3.60 9.18
C SER A 196 8.21 -4.30 8.22
N MET A 197 8.39 -5.61 7.99
CA MET A 197 7.56 -6.44 7.13
C MET A 197 6.82 -7.47 7.98
N ASN A 198 5.52 -7.27 8.21
CA ASN A 198 4.67 -8.09 9.08
C ASN A 198 4.57 -9.59 8.68
N VAL A 199 5.61 -10.41 8.93
CA VAL A 199 5.78 -11.77 8.38
C VAL A 199 5.30 -12.85 9.37
N GLY A 200 4.23 -13.56 9.01
CA GLY A 200 3.82 -14.82 9.66
C GLY A 200 4.67 -16.01 9.20
N LYS A 201 4.83 -17.04 10.04
CA LYS A 201 5.61 -18.25 9.75
C LYS A 201 4.70 -19.36 9.23
N GLU A 202 4.75 -19.65 7.92
CA GLU A 202 4.68 -20.99 7.29
C GLU A 202 4.91 -20.81 5.78
N PRO A 203 5.91 -21.46 5.15
CA PRO A 203 6.26 -21.14 3.77
C PRO A 203 5.48 -21.93 2.71
N ASP A 204 4.76 -21.23 1.83
CA ASP A 204 4.17 -21.77 0.58
C ASP A 204 5.28 -21.99 -0.46
N VAL A 205 5.09 -22.89 -1.45
CA VAL A 205 6.03 -23.07 -2.57
C VAL A 205 5.43 -22.61 -3.89
N SER A 206 6.21 -21.91 -4.72
CA SER A 206 5.82 -21.46 -6.05
C SER A 206 6.94 -21.66 -7.07
N VAL A 207 6.58 -21.86 -8.33
CA VAL A 207 7.55 -22.08 -9.41
C VAL A 207 8.22 -20.76 -9.79
N ALA A 208 7.48 -19.66 -9.87
CA ALA A 208 8.01 -18.38 -10.32
C ALA A 208 7.33 -17.18 -9.67
N GLN A 209 8.12 -16.12 -9.44
CA GLN A 209 7.65 -14.81 -9.03
C GLN A 209 8.09 -13.73 -10.01
N VAL A 210 7.17 -12.81 -10.31
CA VAL A 210 7.52 -11.50 -10.86
C VAL A 210 6.94 -10.43 -9.93
N SER A 211 7.78 -9.52 -9.43
CA SER A 211 7.34 -8.41 -8.59
C SER A 211 7.98 -7.09 -9.02
N ILE A 212 7.29 -6.00 -8.71
CA ILE A 212 7.82 -4.63 -8.91
C ILE A 212 8.30 -4.08 -7.57
N LEU A 213 7.51 -4.31 -6.52
CA LEU A 213 7.75 -3.91 -5.14
C LEU A 213 7.40 -5.07 -4.21
N PRO A 214 7.81 -5.02 -2.92
CA PRO A 214 7.27 -5.92 -1.92
C PRO A 214 5.74 -5.85 -1.97
N PHE A 215 5.09 -7.01 -1.90
CA PHE A 215 3.63 -7.15 -1.93
C PHE A 215 2.95 -6.83 -3.27
N LEU A 216 3.69 -6.34 -4.26
CA LEU A 216 3.20 -6.05 -5.62
C LEU A 216 3.89 -6.95 -6.64
N GLY A 217 3.41 -8.18 -6.71
CA GLY A 217 3.88 -9.23 -7.62
C GLY A 217 2.93 -10.43 -7.63
N THR A 218 3.30 -11.47 -8.36
CA THR A 218 2.45 -12.67 -8.55
C THR A 218 2.07 -13.39 -7.26
N ASN A 219 2.89 -13.27 -6.20
CA ASN A 219 2.63 -13.87 -4.88
C ASN A 219 1.99 -12.88 -3.87
N PHE A 220 1.72 -11.63 -4.29
CA PHE A 220 1.04 -10.59 -3.49
C PHE A 220 1.53 -10.51 -2.03
N THR A 221 0.64 -10.54 -1.05
CA THR A 221 0.99 -10.43 0.39
C THR A 221 1.70 -11.66 0.93
N ARG A 222 1.69 -12.79 0.20
CA ARG A 222 2.33 -14.03 0.60
C ARG A 222 3.78 -14.15 0.16
N SER A 223 4.32 -13.21 -0.63
CA SER A 223 5.68 -13.34 -1.17
C SER A 223 6.72 -13.62 -0.08
N ALA A 224 6.62 -12.97 1.09
CA ALA A 224 7.53 -13.18 2.22
C ALA A 224 7.40 -14.53 2.95
N GLN A 225 6.38 -15.31 2.60
CA GLN A 225 6.18 -16.70 3.02
C GLN A 225 6.44 -17.66 1.85
N THR A 226 6.42 -17.22 0.60
CA THR A 226 6.57 -18.12 -0.54
C THR A 226 8.03 -18.40 -0.90
N THR A 227 8.42 -19.66 -0.93
CA THR A 227 9.68 -20.13 -1.52
C THR A 227 9.52 -20.27 -3.03
N ASN A 228 10.36 -19.60 -3.81
CA ASN A 228 10.27 -19.60 -5.28
C ASN A 228 11.47 -20.30 -5.92
N HIS A 229 11.26 -21.07 -6.99
CA HIS A 229 12.38 -21.57 -7.81
C HIS A 229 12.98 -20.45 -8.68
N PHE A 230 12.12 -19.59 -9.23
CA PHE A 230 12.52 -18.44 -10.04
C PHE A 230 11.90 -17.16 -9.49
N SER A 231 12.66 -16.07 -9.39
CA SER A 231 12.17 -14.80 -8.87
C SER A 231 12.76 -13.64 -9.67
N PHE A 232 11.90 -12.77 -10.19
CA PHE A 232 12.30 -11.54 -10.87
C PHE A 232 11.67 -10.34 -10.18
N ASN A 233 12.49 -9.44 -9.65
CA ASN A 233 12.06 -8.30 -8.86
C ASN A 233 12.55 -7.00 -9.52
N LEU A 234 11.66 -6.17 -10.09
CA LEU A 234 12.07 -5.01 -10.88
C LEU A 234 12.78 -3.93 -10.05
N PHE A 235 12.29 -3.63 -8.85
CA PHE A 235 12.96 -2.69 -7.94
C PHE A 235 13.28 -3.35 -6.60
N MET A 236 12.25 -3.82 -5.91
CA MET A 236 12.39 -4.56 -4.66
C MET A 236 11.51 -5.81 -4.70
N GLY A 237 12.05 -6.94 -4.24
CA GLY A 237 11.25 -8.14 -4.00
C GLY A 237 11.54 -8.77 -2.66
N THR A 238 10.53 -9.45 -2.14
CA THR A 238 10.57 -10.15 -0.86
C THR A 238 10.11 -11.58 -1.06
N ASN A 239 10.93 -12.57 -0.71
CA ASN A 239 10.55 -13.98 -0.80
C ASN A 239 10.65 -14.68 0.57
N GLY A 240 9.86 -15.73 0.77
CA GLY A 240 10.00 -16.66 1.90
C GLY A 240 11.27 -17.50 1.79
N GLY A 241 11.64 -17.84 0.55
CA GLY A 241 12.86 -18.57 0.23
C GLY A 241 13.11 -18.55 -1.27
N VAL A 242 14.29 -19.01 -1.69
CA VAL A 242 14.60 -19.25 -3.10
C VAL A 242 15.30 -20.59 -3.26
N ASP A 243 14.85 -21.42 -4.20
CA ASP A 243 15.48 -22.69 -4.58
C ASP A 243 15.75 -22.72 -6.09
N GLY A 244 16.67 -21.86 -6.54
CA GLY A 244 16.99 -21.68 -7.96
C GLY A 244 17.64 -20.35 -8.26
N LEU A 245 16.97 -19.48 -9.04
CA LEU A 245 17.50 -18.19 -9.50
C LEU A 245 16.61 -17.03 -9.07
N GLU A 246 17.23 -16.00 -8.50
CA GLU A 246 16.59 -14.73 -8.25
C GLU A 246 17.38 -13.56 -8.86
N VAL A 247 16.66 -12.66 -9.52
CA VAL A 247 17.21 -11.46 -10.14
C VAL A 247 16.43 -10.24 -9.67
N GLY A 248 17.11 -9.29 -9.04
CA GLY A 248 16.58 -8.05 -8.52
C GLY A 248 17.19 -6.83 -9.19
N GLY A 249 16.36 -5.86 -9.58
CA GLY A 249 16.85 -4.60 -10.13
C GLY A 249 17.61 -3.76 -9.10
N LEU A 250 17.08 -3.61 -7.88
CA LEU A 250 17.79 -2.94 -6.78
C LEU A 250 18.06 -3.90 -5.62
N PHE A 251 17.01 -4.46 -5.00
CA PHE A 251 17.15 -5.28 -3.80
C PHE A 251 16.34 -6.57 -3.85
N ASN A 252 16.94 -7.65 -3.34
CA ASN A 252 16.25 -8.90 -3.00
C ASN A 252 16.27 -9.09 -1.48
N THR A 253 15.12 -9.42 -0.89
CA THR A 253 15.00 -9.70 0.55
C THR A 253 14.39 -11.07 0.78
N ILE A 254 15.05 -11.93 1.55
CA ILE A 254 14.59 -13.29 1.82
C ILE A 254 14.41 -13.50 3.31
N THR A 255 13.23 -13.94 3.73
CA THR A 255 12.89 -14.16 5.15
C THR A 255 13.34 -15.53 5.66
N GLY A 256 13.56 -16.50 4.75
CA GLY A 256 14.06 -17.84 5.02
C GLY A 256 15.41 -18.11 4.35
N ASP A 257 15.51 -19.27 3.70
CA ASP A 257 16.76 -19.77 3.13
C ASP A 257 16.84 -19.56 1.60
N VAL A 258 18.08 -19.49 1.10
CA VAL A 258 18.40 -19.47 -0.32
C VAL A 258 19.26 -20.67 -0.68
N ARG A 259 18.85 -21.39 -1.72
CA ARG A 259 19.60 -22.47 -2.38
C ARG A 259 19.68 -22.11 -3.87
N GLY A 260 20.83 -21.63 -4.32
CA GLY A 260 21.01 -21.23 -5.72
C GLY A 260 21.68 -19.86 -5.91
N THR A 261 21.26 -19.12 -6.93
CA THR A 261 21.92 -17.87 -7.35
C THR A 261 21.02 -16.66 -7.12
N GLN A 262 21.56 -15.61 -6.51
CA GLN A 262 20.90 -14.30 -6.39
C GLN A 262 21.74 -13.20 -7.03
N LEU A 263 21.09 -12.36 -7.83
CA LEU A 263 21.67 -11.19 -8.46
C LEU A 263 20.85 -9.96 -8.06
N ALA A 264 21.50 -8.89 -7.58
CA ALA A 264 20.84 -7.63 -7.28
C ALA A 264 21.65 -6.44 -7.79
N GLY A 265 21.00 -5.40 -8.31
CA GLY A 265 21.71 -4.18 -8.71
C GLY A 265 22.38 -3.45 -7.53
N LEU A 266 21.76 -3.46 -6.34
CA LEU A 266 22.33 -2.83 -5.13
C LEU A 266 22.64 -3.84 -4.03
N GLY A 267 21.69 -4.67 -3.59
CA GLY A 267 21.94 -5.53 -2.45
C GLY A 267 21.05 -6.76 -2.30
N ASN A 268 21.61 -7.82 -1.73
CA ASN A 268 20.85 -8.99 -1.29
C ASN A 268 20.83 -9.06 0.25
N VAL A 269 19.66 -9.30 0.83
CA VAL A 269 19.48 -9.50 2.27
C VAL A 269 18.77 -10.83 2.52
N VAL A 270 19.39 -11.72 3.30
CA VAL A 270 18.84 -13.05 3.62
C VAL A 270 18.82 -13.25 5.13
N ALA A 271 17.65 -13.51 5.70
CA ALA A 271 17.51 -13.78 7.13
C ALA A 271 18.13 -15.12 7.54
N GLY A 272 17.91 -16.13 6.70
CA GLY A 272 18.36 -17.51 6.91
C GLY A 272 19.73 -17.78 6.31
N ASN A 273 19.87 -19.00 5.80
CA ASN A 273 21.11 -19.53 5.26
C ASN A 273 21.16 -19.38 3.74
N VAL A 274 22.37 -19.30 3.22
CA VAL A 274 22.63 -19.26 1.78
C VAL A 274 23.52 -20.42 1.39
N LYS A 275 23.06 -21.23 0.45
CA LYS A 275 23.86 -22.24 -0.23
C LYS A 275 23.89 -21.94 -1.72
N GLY A 276 24.96 -21.30 -2.19
CA GLY A 276 25.14 -20.92 -3.59
C GLY A 276 25.84 -19.58 -3.78
N SER A 277 25.43 -18.82 -4.79
CA SER A 277 26.14 -17.62 -5.25
C SER A 277 25.29 -16.36 -5.05
N GLN A 278 25.86 -15.31 -4.47
CA GLN A 278 25.22 -14.00 -4.37
C GLN A 278 26.09 -12.93 -5.00
N LEU A 279 25.51 -12.14 -5.90
CA LEU A 279 26.15 -10.98 -6.51
C LEU A 279 25.28 -9.74 -6.31
N ALA A 280 25.90 -8.67 -5.85
CA ALA A 280 25.25 -7.39 -5.63
C ALA A 280 26.15 -6.23 -6.09
N GLY A 281 25.58 -5.10 -6.46
CA GLY A 281 26.39 -3.90 -6.74
C GLY A 281 27.10 -3.36 -5.50
N LEU A 282 26.43 -3.36 -4.34
CA LEU A 282 26.94 -2.76 -3.11
C LEU A 282 27.16 -3.76 -1.98
N PHE A 283 26.16 -4.57 -1.61
CA PHE A 283 26.32 -5.46 -0.45
C PHE A 283 25.55 -6.77 -0.52
N ASN A 284 26.06 -7.78 0.19
CA ASN A 284 25.29 -8.98 0.57
C ASN A 284 25.28 -9.11 2.10
N VAL A 285 24.11 -9.34 2.71
CA VAL A 285 23.95 -9.49 4.17
C VAL A 285 23.13 -10.73 4.49
N ASN A 286 23.72 -11.66 5.24
CA ASN A 286 23.08 -12.92 5.62
C ASN A 286 23.07 -13.13 7.14
N GLY A 287 21.88 -13.33 7.72
CA GLY A 287 21.70 -13.60 9.15
C GLY A 287 22.18 -15.00 9.58
N GLY A 288 22.17 -15.97 8.66
CA GLY A 288 22.57 -17.36 8.89
C GLY A 288 23.97 -17.71 8.36
N HIS A 289 24.11 -18.98 7.98
CA HIS A 289 25.33 -19.53 7.40
C HIS A 289 25.36 -19.36 5.88
N THR A 290 26.53 -19.00 5.33
CA THR A 290 26.75 -18.94 3.88
C THR A 290 27.75 -20.01 3.46
N ALA A 291 27.38 -20.85 2.49
CA ALA A 291 28.25 -21.79 1.80
C ALA A 291 28.22 -21.53 0.28
N GLY A 292 29.35 -21.13 -0.32
CA GLY A 292 29.44 -20.84 -1.76
C GLY A 292 30.25 -19.60 -2.10
N LEU A 293 29.68 -18.64 -2.85
CA LEU A 293 30.36 -17.43 -3.30
C LEU A 293 29.54 -16.18 -3.01
N GLN A 294 30.20 -15.10 -2.55
CA GLN A 294 29.60 -13.79 -2.44
C GLN A 294 30.49 -12.72 -3.07
N ALA A 295 29.89 -11.84 -3.87
CA ALA A 295 30.57 -10.69 -4.45
C ALA A 295 29.71 -9.44 -4.32
N ALA A 296 30.30 -8.34 -3.84
CA ALA A 296 29.64 -7.04 -3.75
C ALA A 296 30.65 -5.89 -3.78
N GLY A 297 30.28 -4.71 -4.30
CA GLY A 297 31.23 -3.60 -4.38
C GLY A 297 31.72 -3.05 -3.03
N LEU A 298 30.88 -3.07 -1.99
CA LEU A 298 31.26 -2.50 -0.69
C LEU A 298 31.62 -3.58 0.32
N PHE A 299 30.70 -4.49 0.64
CA PHE A 299 30.97 -5.54 1.64
C PHE A 299 30.05 -6.75 1.51
N ASN A 300 30.52 -7.87 2.05
CA ASN A 300 29.69 -9.03 2.32
C ASN A 300 29.69 -9.29 3.83
N TYR A 301 28.52 -9.58 4.40
CA TYR A 301 28.38 -9.94 5.80
C TYR A 301 27.61 -11.25 5.95
N THR A 302 28.15 -12.17 6.76
CA THR A 302 27.44 -13.39 7.17
C THR A 302 27.87 -13.81 8.56
N THR A 303 26.97 -14.40 9.34
CA THR A 303 27.29 -14.88 10.70
C THR A 303 28.33 -16.01 10.67
N ARG A 304 28.28 -16.89 9.66
CA ARG A 304 29.25 -17.98 9.47
C ARG A 304 29.51 -18.21 7.98
N ALA A 305 30.76 -18.17 7.54
CA ALA A 305 31.15 -18.36 6.15
C ALA A 305 31.90 -19.68 5.93
N GLN A 306 31.42 -20.47 4.97
CA GLN A 306 32.17 -21.48 4.21
C GLN A 306 32.10 -21.08 2.73
N ALA A 307 32.50 -19.83 2.46
CA ALA A 307 32.28 -19.19 1.17
C ALA A 307 33.49 -18.33 0.77
N ALA A 308 33.74 -18.22 -0.53
CA ALA A 308 34.62 -17.21 -1.07
C ALA A 308 33.90 -15.85 -1.07
N GLN A 309 34.53 -14.82 -0.50
CA GLN A 309 33.96 -13.48 -0.42
C GLN A 309 34.86 -12.47 -1.14
N LEU A 310 34.27 -11.70 -2.07
CA LEU A 310 34.94 -10.66 -2.84
C LEU A 310 34.23 -9.32 -2.60
N ALA A 311 35.00 -8.29 -2.22
CA ALA A 311 34.49 -6.93 -2.14
C ALA A 311 35.55 -5.89 -2.54
N GLY A 312 35.13 -4.77 -3.14
CA GLY A 312 36.02 -3.70 -3.62
C GLY A 312 35.35 -2.63 -4.48
#